data_AF-A0A1E1GIQ2-F1
#
_entry.id   AF-A0A1E1GIQ2-F1
#
_cell.length_a   1.000
_cell.length_b   1.000
_cell.length_c   1.000
_cell.angle_alpha   90.00
_cell.angle_beta   90.00
_cell.angle_gamma   90.00
#
_symmetry.space_group_name_H-M   'P 1'
#
loop_
_entity.id
_entity.type
_entity.pdbx_description
1 polymer ?
#
loop_
_entity_poly.entity_id
_entity_poly.type
_entity_poly.pdbx_seq_one_letter_code
_entity_poly.pdbx_strand_id
1 'polypeptide(L)' 'MIFLFISLLMLFFKWYRLIFILIALEFMMMSLFVKLMSVVSGMMFFYFMCFSVISSILGMVIMVGCMKFYGDDYCIY' A
#
# COMPACT_ATOMS: atom_id res chain seq x y z
N MET A 1 -13.11 9.50 -1.06
CA MET A 1 -12.30 10.69 -0.69
C MET A 1 -11.75 10.57 0.73
N ILE A 2 -12.59 10.29 1.72
CA ILE A 2 -12.19 10.12 3.14
C ILE A 2 -11.08 9.06 3.30
N PHE A 3 -11.20 7.89 2.67
CA PHE A 3 -10.13 6.87 2.69
C PHE A 3 -8.80 7.36 2.14
N LEU A 4 -8.83 8.15 1.06
CA LEU A 4 -7.62 8.70 0.44
C LEU A 4 -6.97 9.72 1.38
N PHE A 5 -7.78 10.58 2.02
CA PHE A 5 -7.31 11.53 3.02
C PHE A 5 -6.69 10.85 4.25
N ILE A 6 -7.35 9.82 4.79
CA ILE A 6 -6.84 9.04 5.94
C ILE A 6 -5.56 8.29 5.56
N SER A 7 -5.50 7.71 4.36
CA SER A 7 -4.29 7.02 3.89
C SER A 7 -3.10 7.97 3.78
N LEU A 8 -3.31 9.19 3.27
CA LEU A 8 -2.26 10.22 3.21
C LEU A 8 -1.81 10.65 4.60
N LEU A 9 -2.74 10.86 5.54
CA LEU A 9 -2.41 11.19 6.93
C LEU A 9 -1.60 10.09 7.61
N MET A 10 -1.98 8.81 7.41
CA MET A 10 -1.25 7.67 7.97
C MET A 10 0.13 7.52 7.35
N LEU A 11 0.30 7.88 6.07
CA LEU A 11 1.60 8.06 5.46
C LEU A 11 2.33 9.14 6.26
N PHE A 12 2.00 10.43 6.13
CA PHE A 12 2.74 11.57 6.72
C PHE A 12 3.03 11.52 8.22
N PHE A 13 2.13 11.02 9.07
CA PHE A 13 2.32 11.08 10.53
C PHE A 13 2.92 9.81 11.15
N LYS A 14 2.91 8.65 10.47
CA LYS A 14 3.36 7.37 11.05
C LYS A 14 4.47 6.68 10.24
N TRP A 15 5.40 7.45 9.65
CA TRP A 15 6.56 6.94 8.89
C TRP A 15 7.56 6.08 9.70
N TYR A 16 7.38 5.97 11.02
CA TYR A 16 8.35 5.29 11.87
C TYR A 16 8.45 3.79 11.59
N ARG A 17 7.34 3.08 11.35
CA ARG A 17 7.34 1.64 11.03
C ARG A 17 6.93 1.41 9.58
N LEU A 18 7.68 0.56 8.89
CA LEU A 18 7.47 0.20 7.47
C LEU A 18 6.08 -0.41 7.24
N ILE A 19 5.56 -1.14 8.23
CA ILE A 19 4.19 -1.70 8.24
C ILE A 19 3.12 -0.62 7.98
N PHE A 20 3.24 0.57 8.58
CA PHE A 20 2.23 1.61 8.37
C PHE A 20 2.25 2.19 6.97
N ILE A 21 3.43 2.26 6.34
CA ILE A 21 3.59 2.70 4.96
C ILE A 21 2.91 1.69 4.02
N LEU A 22 3.13 0.38 4.25
CA LEU A 22 2.49 -0.68 3.47
C LEU A 22 0.96 -0.64 3.59
N ILE A 23 0.44 -0.46 4.81
CA ILE A 23 -1.00 -0.34 5.05
C ILE A 23 -1.58 0.91 4.38
N ALA A 24 -0.87 2.04 4.45
CA ALA A 24 -1.31 3.29 3.81
C ALA A 24 -1.39 3.14 2.28
N LEU A 25 -0.44 2.44 1.66
CA LEU A 25 -0.44 2.16 0.22
C LEU A 25 -1.61 1.25 -0.18
N GLU A 26 -1.93 0.21 0.60
CA GLU A 26 -3.10 -0.65 0.37
C GLU A 26 -4.41 0.14 0.40
N PHE A 27 -4.61 0.97 1.44
CA PHE A 27 -5.81 1.82 1.51
C PHE A 27 -5.90 2.84 0.37
N MET A 28 -4.75 3.32 -0.12
CA MET A 28 -4.71 4.21 -1.28
C MET A 28 -5.15 3.46 -2.55
N MET A 29 -4.65 2.25 -2.78
CA MET A 29 -5.05 1.39 -3.90
C MET A 29 -6.54 1.07 -3.89
N MET A 30 -7.10 0.74 -2.72
CA MET A 30 -8.54 0.52 -2.57
C MET A 30 -9.37 1.79 -2.86
N SER A 31 -8.87 2.97 -2.49
CA SER A 31 -9.56 4.22 -2.78
C SER A 31 -9.57 4.59 -4.26
N LEU A 32 -8.48 4.25 -4.99
CA LEU A 32 -8.38 4.38 -6.44
C LEU A 32 -9.28 3.39 -7.15
N PHE A 33 -9.32 2.16 -6.66
CA PHE A 33 -10.18 1.09 -7.16
C PHE A 33 -11.66 1.52 -7.16
N VAL A 34 -12.17 2.03 -6.04
CA VAL A 34 -13.57 2.51 -5.94
C VAL A 34 -13.87 3.63 -6.93
N LYS A 35 -12.90 4.49 -7.25
CA LYS A 35 -13.07 5.56 -8.25
C LYS A 35 -13.00 5.04 -9.69
N LEU A 36 -12.17 4.05 -9.96
CA LEU A 36 -11.93 3.51 -11.30
C LEU A 36 -13.03 2.54 -11.73
N MET A 37 -13.75 1.92 -10.79
CA MET A 37 -14.91 1.06 -11.07
C MET A 37 -15.95 1.67 -12.01
N SER A 38 -16.17 2.99 -11.93
CA SER A 38 -17.17 3.66 -12.76
C SER A 38 -16.70 3.97 -14.19
N VAL A 39 -15.41 3.86 -14.47
CA VAL A 39 -14.79 4.32 -15.73
C VAL A 39 -14.15 3.17 -16.51
N VAL A 40 -13.69 2.12 -15.81
CA VAL A 40 -12.80 1.12 -16.37
C VAL A 40 -13.56 -0.11 -16.89
N SER A 41 -13.13 -0.63 -18.05
CA SER A 41 -13.66 -1.87 -18.62
C SER A 41 -13.20 -3.12 -17.84
N GLY A 42 -13.99 -4.20 -17.89
CA GLY A 42 -13.76 -5.39 -17.05
C GLY A 42 -12.39 -6.05 -17.17
N MET A 43 -11.69 -5.93 -18.31
CA MET A 43 -10.33 -6.46 -18.49
C MET A 43 -9.29 -5.66 -17.70
N MET A 44 -9.37 -4.34 -17.75
CA MET A 44 -8.45 -3.44 -17.04
C MET A 44 -8.67 -3.51 -15.52
N PHE A 45 -9.90 -3.83 -15.10
CA PHE A 45 -10.22 -4.12 -13.71
C PHE A 45 -9.45 -5.33 -13.15
N PHE A 46 -9.42 -6.42 -13.92
CA PHE A 46 -8.72 -7.64 -13.52
C PHE A 46 -7.21 -7.42 -13.41
N TYR A 47 -6.63 -6.68 -14.36
CA TYR A 47 -5.21 -6.31 -14.31
C TYR A 47 -4.87 -5.51 -13.05
N PHE A 48 -5.72 -4.54 -12.68
CA PHE A 48 -5.49 -3.70 -11.51
C PHE A 48 -5.53 -4.51 -10.19
N MET A 49 -6.43 -5.49 -10.10
CA MET A 49 -6.47 -6.40 -8.94
C MET A 49 -5.25 -7.31 -8.85
N CYS A 50 -4.78 -7.86 -9.98
CA CYS A 50 -3.57 -8.67 -9.97
C CYS A 50 -2.34 -7.83 -9.57
N PHE A 51 -2.26 -6.59 -10.06
CA PHE A 51 -1.18 -5.67 -9.71
C PHE A 51 -1.19 -5.33 -8.22
N SER A 52 -2.36 -5.09 -7.60
CA SER A 52 -2.43 -4.80 -6.17
C SER A 52 -1.91 -5.96 -5.33
N VAL A 53 -2.26 -7.21 -5.67
CA VAL A 53 -1.75 -8.39 -4.97
C VAL A 53 -0.24 -8.55 -5.14
N ILE A 54 0.30 -8.33 -6.33
CA ILE A 54 1.75 -8.40 -6.55
C ILE A 54 2.48 -7.33 -5.73
N SER A 55 1.95 -6.10 -5.69
CA SER A 55 2.55 -5.02 -4.91
C SER A 55 2.56 -5.31 -3.40
N SER A 56 1.53 -5.97 -2.88
CA SER A 56 1.42 -6.31 -1.45
C SER A 56 2.42 -7.37 -1.03
N ILE A 57 2.58 -8.41 -1.85
CA ILE A 57 3.54 -9.50 -1.63
C ILE A 57 4.96 -8.94 -1.67
N LEU A 58 5.28 -8.12 -2.68
CA LEU A 58 6.60 -7.48 -2.78
C LEU A 58 6.90 -6.59 -1.57
N GLY A 59 5.92 -5.80 -1.12
CA GLY A 59 6.06 -4.96 0.07
C GLY A 59 6.39 -5.76 1.33
N MET A 60 5.73 -6.90 1.53
CA MET A 60 6.01 -7.81 2.64
C MET A 60 7.39 -8.46 2.53
N VAL A 61 7.82 -8.86 1.34
CA VAL A 61 9.16 -9.43 1.12
C VAL A 61 10.25 -8.41 1.47
N ILE A 62 10.06 -7.14 1.10
CA ILE A 62 10.98 -6.05 1.45
C ILE A 62 11.04 -5.87 2.97
N MET A 63 9.90 -5.86 3.66
CA MET A 63 9.84 -5.74 5.12
C MET A 63 10.62 -6.87 5.83
N VAL A 64 10.38 -8.11 5.42
CA VAL A 64 11.11 -9.28 5.96
C VAL A 64 12.60 -9.20 5.65
N GLY A 65 12.96 -8.71 4.45
CA GLY A 65 14.35 -8.43 4.09
C GLY A 65 15.00 -7.42 5.03
N CYS A 66 14.35 -6.27 5.27
CA CYS A 66 14.83 -5.24 6.18
C CYS A 66 15.01 -5.77 7.60
N MET A 67 14.03 -6.48 8.15
CA MET A 67 14.15 -7.09 9.47
C MET A 67 15.29 -8.11 9.56
N LYS A 68 15.57 -8.85 8.49
CA LYS A 68 16.66 -9.83 8.47
C LYS A 68 18.05 -9.17 8.52
N PHE A 69 18.22 -8.01 7.92
CA PHE A 69 19.52 -7.31 7.87
C PHE A 69 19.73 -6.31 9.01
N TYR A 70 18.68 -5.59 9.41
CA TYR A 70 18.76 -4.50 10.39
C TYR A 70 18.18 -4.87 11.76
N GLY A 71 17.44 -5.97 11.87
CA GLY A 71 16.82 -6.43 13.13
C GLY A 71 15.55 -5.68 13.54
N ASP A 72 15.20 -4.60 12.83
CA ASP A 72 14.08 -3.74 13.16
C ASP A 72 13.25 -3.35 11.92
N ASP A 73 11.99 -3.01 12.16
CA ASP A 73 11.00 -2.57 11.16
C ASP A 73 10.96 -1.04 10.97
N TYR A 74 11.92 -0.32 11.55
CA TYR A 74 11.96 1.15 11.48
C TYR A 74 12.40 1.62 10.10
N CYS A 75 11.62 2.51 9.48
CA CYS A 75 11.87 2.97 8.11
C CYS A 75 12.52 4.36 8.06
N ILE A 76 12.46 5.14 9.15
CA ILE A 76 13.17 6.41 9.33
C ILE A 76 13.54 6.55 10.81
N TYR A 77 14.70 6.00 11.17
CA TYR A 77 15.72 6.48 12.12
C TYR A 77 16.86 5.46 12.13
#